data_AF-A0A1Q7IW45-F1
#
_entry.id   AF-A0A1Q7IW45-F1
#
_cell.length_a   1.000
_cell.length_b   1.000
_cell.length_c   1.000
_cell.angle_alpha   90.00
_cell.angle_beta   90.00
_cell.angle_gamma   90.00
#
_symmetry.space_group_name_H-M   'P 1'
#
loop_
_entity.id
_entity.type
_entity.pdbx_description
1 polymer ?
#
loop_
_entity_poly.entity_id
_entity_poly.type
_entity_poly.pdbx_seq_one_letter_code
_entity_poly.pdbx_strand_id
1 'polypeptide(L)'
;MGAPTPKALSSSQTKMDRLKRPSAPDSVVLSANEVAAMIGSGIDWSVRKSFDSLRVELLEGTVAVYCRLDTRVIPRDALGPVAGFLHPMEPLRIAGPLSIERPGIGRFMIQELSLRGIAFPGPMVTQLAQRVAGADSTGAVPLRVSPSFTDVAIHPTGIVLYRTKRGKS
;
A
#
# COMPACT_ATOMS: atom_id res chain seq x y z
N MET A 1 -6.64 -5.60 -11.07
CA MET A 1 -5.98 -4.27 -11.00
C MET A 1 -7.01 -3.18 -10.74
N GLY A 2 -6.70 -2.21 -9.89
CA GLY A 2 -7.52 -1.03 -9.62
C GLY A 2 -6.68 0.25 -9.56
N ALA A 3 -7.31 1.41 -9.65
CA ALA A 3 -6.68 2.73 -9.64
C ALA A 3 -7.43 3.69 -8.71
N PRO A 4 -6.75 4.68 -8.11
CA PRO A 4 -7.41 5.67 -7.28
C PRO A 4 -8.29 6.55 -8.17
N THR A 5 -9.59 6.57 -7.90
CA THR A 5 -10.54 7.48 -8.55
C THR A 5 -11.32 8.27 -7.50
N PRO A 6 -11.83 9.48 -7.80
CA PRO A 6 -12.67 10.23 -6.87
C PRO A 6 -13.88 9.41 -6.39
N LYS A 7 -14.50 8.64 -7.29
CA LYS A 7 -15.60 7.73 -6.97
C LYS A 7 -15.19 6.63 -5.99
N ALA A 8 -14.02 6.01 -6.21
CA ALA A 8 -13.51 4.98 -5.31
C ALA A 8 -13.12 5.55 -3.93
N LEU A 9 -12.57 6.77 -3.89
CA LEU A 9 -12.28 7.45 -2.63
C LEU A 9 -13.56 7.71 -1.84
N SER A 10 -14.57 8.33 -2.46
CA SER A 10 -15.86 8.60 -1.83
C SER A 10 -16.58 7.32 -1.38
N SER A 11 -16.56 6.25 -2.20
CA SER A 11 -17.12 4.95 -1.84
C SER A 11 -16.40 4.32 -0.64
N SER A 12 -15.07 4.35 -0.63
CA SER A 12 -14.27 3.82 0.47
C SER A 12 -14.56 4.57 1.78
N GLN A 13 -14.62 5.90 1.73
CA GLN A 13 -15.00 6.74 2.88
C GLN A 13 -16.40 6.42 3.37
N THR A 14 -17.38 6.28 2.47
CA THR A 14 -18.76 5.92 2.81
C THR A 14 -18.82 4.57 3.52
N LYS A 15 -18.08 3.56 3.04
CA LYS A 15 -17.98 2.24 3.70
C LYS A 15 -17.35 2.36 5.09
N MET A 16 -16.29 3.16 5.22
CA MET A 16 -15.62 3.42 6.50
C MET A 16 -16.51 4.18 7.49
N ASP A 17 -17.31 5.14 7.03
CA ASP A 17 -18.22 5.92 7.87
C ASP A 17 -19.44 5.10 8.32
N ARG A 18 -19.94 4.20 7.46
CA ARG A 18 -21.01 3.26 7.83
C ARG A 18 -20.60 2.40 9.03
N LEU A 19 -19.32 2.11 9.17
CA LEU A 19 -18.76 1.30 10.25
C LEU A 19 -18.65 2.01 11.61
N LYS A 20 -18.80 3.34 11.65
CA LYS A 20 -18.83 4.11 12.90
C LYS A 20 -20.16 4.00 13.63
N ARG A 21 -21.20 3.48 12.97
CA ARG A 21 -22.56 3.40 13.52
C ARG A 21 -22.70 2.22 14.48
N PRO A 22 -23.55 2.30 15.52
CA PRO A 22 -23.81 1.18 16.43
C PRO A 22 -24.29 -0.09 15.70
N SER A 23 -25.15 0.07 14.68
CA SER A 23 -25.69 -1.00 13.83
C SER A 23 -24.80 -1.35 12.62
N ALA A 24 -23.51 -0.99 12.67
CA ALA A 24 -22.57 -1.29 11.61
C ALA A 24 -22.33 -2.81 11.43
N PRO A 25 -22.07 -3.27 10.19
CA PRO A 25 -21.64 -4.65 9.95
C PRO A 25 -20.29 -4.93 10.61
N ASP A 26 -19.99 -6.21 10.86
CA ASP A 26 -18.71 -6.65 11.46
C ASP A 26 -17.52 -6.51 10.50
N SER A 27 -17.81 -6.37 9.19
CA SER A 27 -16.79 -6.17 8.17
C SER A 27 -17.28 -5.35 6.99
N VAL A 28 -16.33 -4.82 6.21
CA VAL A 28 -16.57 -4.26 4.88
C VAL A 28 -15.59 -4.84 3.89
N VAL A 29 -16.03 -4.95 2.64
CA VAL A 29 -15.18 -5.37 1.52
C VAL A 29 -14.82 -4.15 0.68
N LEU A 30 -13.52 -3.93 0.50
CA LEU A 30 -12.97 -2.93 -0.40
C LEU A 30 -12.52 -3.59 -1.70
N SER A 31 -12.92 -3.01 -2.82
CA SER A 31 -12.41 -3.36 -4.15
C SER A 31 -10.97 -2.85 -4.35
N ALA A 32 -10.26 -3.37 -5.35
CA ALA A 32 -8.92 -2.89 -5.70
C ALA A 32 -8.86 -1.36 -5.96
N ASN A 33 -9.91 -0.77 -6.54
CA ASN A 33 -9.99 0.69 -6.74
C ASN A 33 -10.08 1.46 -5.42
N GLU A 34 -10.86 0.95 -4.47
CA GLU A 34 -11.02 1.56 -3.14
C GLU A 34 -9.73 1.42 -2.33
N VAL A 35 -9.05 0.28 -2.42
CA VAL A 35 -7.72 0.08 -1.81
C VAL A 35 -6.70 1.03 -2.42
N ALA A 36 -6.68 1.19 -3.74
CA ALA A 36 -5.81 2.16 -4.41
C ALA A 36 -6.08 3.60 -3.93
N ALA A 37 -7.35 3.98 -3.77
CA ALA A 37 -7.73 5.29 -3.23
C ALA A 37 -7.31 5.49 -1.77
N MET A 38 -7.45 4.44 -0.94
CA MET A 38 -7.01 4.45 0.46
C MET A 38 -5.48 4.59 0.56
N ILE A 39 -4.72 3.80 -0.19
CA ILE A 39 -3.25 3.88 -0.22
C ILE A 39 -2.80 5.26 -0.73
N GLY A 40 -3.35 5.74 -1.84
CA GLY A 40 -2.98 7.04 -2.41
C GLY A 40 -3.33 8.25 -1.52
N SER A 41 -4.31 8.11 -0.62
CA SER A 41 -4.65 9.15 0.37
C SER A 41 -3.92 9.01 1.71
N GLY A 42 -3.43 7.80 2.03
CA GLY A 42 -2.73 7.50 3.27
C GLY A 42 -1.21 7.66 3.21
N ILE A 43 -0.61 7.63 2.01
CA ILE A 43 0.83 7.84 1.81
C ILE A 43 1.22 9.30 2.08
N ASP A 44 2.41 9.50 2.65
CA ASP A 44 2.97 10.82 2.90
C ASP A 44 3.09 11.67 1.62
N TRP A 45 2.90 12.99 1.75
CA TRP A 45 2.93 13.94 0.64
C TRP A 45 4.27 13.95 -0.12
N SER A 46 5.39 13.74 0.56
CA SER A 46 6.72 13.67 -0.05
C SER A 46 6.85 12.50 -1.01
N VAL A 47 6.35 11.32 -0.61
CA VAL A 47 6.31 10.10 -1.42
C VAL A 47 5.32 10.25 -2.57
N ARG A 48 4.18 10.89 -2.31
CA ARG A 48 3.14 11.07 -3.33
C ARG A 48 3.63 11.87 -4.54
N LYS A 49 4.55 12.83 -4.35
CA LYS A 49 5.15 13.60 -5.46
C LYS A 49 6.07 12.76 -6.35
N SER A 50 6.63 11.68 -5.82
CA SER A 50 7.52 10.78 -6.55
C SER A 50 6.77 9.77 -7.42
N PHE A 51 5.45 9.65 -7.23
CA PHE A 51 4.59 8.73 -7.99
C PHE A 51 3.69 9.49 -8.96
N ASP A 52 3.91 9.29 -10.27
CA ASP A 52 3.07 9.87 -11.33
C ASP A 52 1.75 9.10 -11.52
N SER A 53 1.74 7.81 -11.18
CA SER A 53 0.54 6.97 -11.23
C SER A 53 0.54 5.96 -10.10
N LEU A 54 -0.64 5.43 -9.75
CA LEU A 54 -0.80 4.39 -8.76
C LEU A 54 -1.86 3.39 -9.22
N ARG A 55 -1.51 2.10 -9.22
CA ARG A 55 -2.42 0.98 -9.43
C ARG A 55 -2.21 -0.06 -8.36
N VAL A 56 -3.26 -0.77 -8.00
CA VAL A 56 -3.23 -1.83 -7.00
C VAL A 56 -3.70 -3.13 -7.60
N GLU A 57 -2.98 -4.20 -7.30
CA GLU A 57 -3.38 -5.57 -7.48
C GLU A 57 -3.56 -6.23 -6.12
N LEU A 58 -4.59 -7.06 -6.02
CA LEU A 58 -4.83 -7.88 -4.84
C LEU A 58 -4.44 -9.31 -5.20
N LEU A 59 -3.60 -9.89 -4.35
CA LEU A 59 -3.18 -11.28 -4.39
C LEU A 59 -3.58 -11.90 -3.04
N GLU A 60 -3.60 -13.23 -2.93
CA GLU A 60 -3.94 -13.86 -1.65
C GLU A 60 -2.93 -13.43 -0.57
N GLY A 61 -3.43 -12.80 0.50
CA GLY A 61 -2.60 -12.27 1.60
C GLY A 61 -1.66 -11.10 1.26
N THR A 62 -1.65 -10.62 0.00
CA THR A 62 -0.64 -9.67 -0.49
C THR A 62 -1.28 -8.55 -1.31
N VAL A 63 -0.83 -7.31 -1.08
CA VAL A 63 -1.15 -6.15 -1.92
C VAL A 63 0.08 -5.82 -2.77
N ALA A 64 -0.08 -5.71 -4.08
CA ALA A 64 0.95 -5.17 -4.96
C ALA A 64 0.53 -3.80 -5.47
N VAL A 65 1.43 -2.82 -5.31
CA VAL A 65 1.25 -1.45 -5.79
C VAL A 65 2.20 -1.22 -6.96
N TYR A 66 1.64 -0.73 -8.06
CA TYR A 66 2.36 -0.37 -9.28
C TYR A 66 2.30 1.14 -9.43
N CYS A 67 3.46 1.76 -9.63
CA CYS A 67 3.55 3.19 -9.88
C CYS A 67 4.65 3.50 -10.90
N ARG A 68 4.70 4.76 -11.34
CA ARG A 68 5.87 5.30 -12.03
C ARG A 68 6.64 6.17 -11.05
N LEU A 69 7.87 5.79 -10.78
CA LEU A 69 8.74 6.42 -9.79
C LEU A 69 9.69 7.40 -10.48
N ASP A 70 9.82 8.60 -9.92
CA ASP A 70 10.93 9.51 -10.21
C ASP A 70 12.24 8.92 -9.67
N THR A 71 13.09 8.40 -10.55
CA THR A 71 14.32 7.70 -10.14
C THR A 71 15.35 8.61 -9.49
N ARG A 72 15.20 9.94 -9.62
CA ARG A 72 16.08 10.93 -8.98
C ARG A 72 15.94 10.95 -7.46
N VAL A 73 14.86 10.36 -6.92
CA VAL A 73 14.69 10.22 -5.46
C VAL A 73 15.44 9.01 -4.90
N ILE A 74 15.92 8.11 -5.76
CA ILE A 74 16.78 7.00 -5.35
C ILE A 74 18.24 7.46 -5.44
N PRO A 75 19.01 7.39 -4.33
CA PRO A 75 20.44 7.66 -4.36
C PRO A 75 21.19 6.69 -5.28
N ARG A 76 22.14 7.21 -6.05
CA ARG A 76 22.84 6.45 -7.11
C ARG A 76 23.60 5.24 -6.56
N ASP A 77 24.10 5.32 -5.33
CA ASP A 77 24.75 4.23 -4.59
C ASP A 77 23.83 3.03 -4.36
N ALA A 78 22.52 3.26 -4.13
CA ALA A 78 21.54 2.19 -3.92
C ALA A 78 21.14 1.48 -5.22
N LEU A 79 21.32 2.16 -6.35
CA LEU A 79 21.08 1.60 -7.68
C LEU A 79 22.31 0.92 -8.27
N GLY A 80 23.50 1.14 -7.70
CA GLY A 80 24.74 0.56 -8.18
C GLY A 80 25.01 0.88 -9.67
N PRO A 81 25.64 -0.04 -10.42
CA PRO A 81 26.00 0.18 -11.82
C PRO A 81 24.81 0.46 -12.75
N VAL A 82 23.59 0.08 -12.37
CA VAL A 82 22.40 0.28 -13.22
C VAL A 82 21.85 1.70 -13.15
N ALA A 83 22.32 2.55 -12.24
CA ALA A 83 21.89 3.94 -12.09
C ALA A 83 22.00 4.75 -13.39
N GLY A 84 23.01 4.48 -14.22
CA GLY A 84 23.24 5.16 -15.50
C GLY A 84 22.28 4.76 -16.62
N PHE A 85 21.51 3.68 -16.45
CA PHE A 85 20.61 3.12 -17.46
C PHE A 85 19.12 3.41 -17.18
N LEU A 86 18.82 4.06 -16.05
CA LEU A 86 17.45 4.40 -15.68
C LEU A 86 17.00 5.69 -16.38
N HIS A 87 15.77 5.68 -16.83
CA HIS A 87 15.07 6.90 -17.21
C HIS A 87 14.64 7.69 -15.96
N PRO A 88 14.31 8.99 -16.10
CA PRO A 88 13.79 9.79 -14.99
C PRO A 88 12.52 9.22 -14.36
N MET A 89 11.71 8.48 -15.12
CA MET A 89 10.44 7.89 -14.67
C MET A 89 10.36 6.42 -15.03
N GLU A 90 10.56 5.55 -14.04
CA GLU A 90 10.62 4.09 -14.24
C GLU A 90 9.42 3.38 -13.60
N PRO A 91 8.92 2.28 -14.19
CA PRO A 91 7.88 1.45 -13.57
C PRO A 91 8.41 0.81 -12.30
N LEU A 92 7.75 1.05 -11.17
CA LEU A 92 8.04 0.45 -9.87
C LEU A 92 6.87 -0.47 -9.48
N ARG A 93 7.19 -1.64 -8.92
CA ARG A 93 6.25 -2.49 -8.20
C ARG A 93 6.76 -2.70 -6.79
N ILE A 94 5.91 -2.50 -5.79
CA ILE A 94 6.13 -2.87 -4.40
C ILE A 94 5.04 -3.84 -3.96
N ALA A 95 5.38 -4.89 -3.22
CA ALA A 95 4.37 -5.83 -2.73
C ALA A 95 4.68 -6.37 -1.35
N GLY A 96 3.63 -6.78 -0.66
CA GLY A 96 3.68 -7.50 0.60
C GLY A 96 2.35 -7.46 1.35
N PRO A 97 2.32 -7.97 2.61
CA PRO A 97 1.10 -8.05 3.38
C PRO A 97 0.69 -6.69 3.96
N LEU A 98 -0.63 -6.53 4.13
CA LEU A 98 -1.22 -5.45 4.93
C LEU A 98 -1.76 -6.06 6.22
N SER A 99 -1.48 -5.42 7.35
CA SER A 99 -2.03 -5.80 8.66
C SER A 99 -2.56 -4.57 9.40
N ILE A 100 -3.43 -4.77 10.39
CA ILE A 100 -3.82 -3.69 11.32
C ILE A 100 -2.90 -3.77 12.52
N GLU A 101 -2.08 -2.74 12.72
CA GLU A 101 -1.12 -2.71 13.84
C GLU A 101 -1.83 -2.31 15.14
N ARG A 102 -2.63 -1.23 15.06
CA ARG A 102 -3.39 -0.67 16.17
C ARG A 102 -4.55 0.17 15.64
N PRO A 103 -5.54 0.54 16.47
CA PRO A 103 -6.63 1.41 16.05
C PRO A 103 -6.13 2.65 15.30
N GLY A 104 -6.54 2.77 14.04
CA GLY A 104 -6.28 3.92 13.17
C GLY A 104 -5.04 3.78 12.29
N ILE A 105 -4.20 2.76 12.52
CA ILE A 105 -2.95 2.54 11.79
C ILE A 105 -2.89 1.10 11.25
N GLY A 106 -2.87 1.00 9.93
CA GLY A 106 -2.47 -0.20 9.20
C GLY A 106 -0.97 -0.18 8.89
N ARG A 107 -0.41 -1.37 8.70
CA ARG A 107 1.01 -1.59 8.41
C ARG A 107 1.14 -2.38 7.11
N PHE A 108 1.62 -1.72 6.06
CA PHE A 108 1.93 -2.37 4.78
C PHE A 108 3.41 -2.74 4.76
N MET A 109 3.73 -4.01 4.97
CA MET A 109 5.11 -4.50 4.99
C MET A 109 5.59 -4.74 3.57
N ILE A 110 6.57 -3.98 3.10
CA ILE A 110 7.13 -4.19 1.76
C ILE A 110 8.14 -5.33 1.84
N GLN A 111 7.84 -6.43 1.16
CA GLN A 111 8.68 -7.63 1.09
C GLN A 111 9.30 -7.81 -0.30
N GLU A 112 8.64 -7.30 -1.33
CA GLU A 112 9.11 -7.34 -2.70
C GLU A 112 9.17 -5.94 -3.29
N LEU A 113 10.24 -5.65 -4.03
CA LEU A 113 10.39 -4.43 -4.81
C LEU A 113 11.01 -4.79 -6.16
N SER A 114 10.42 -4.32 -7.24
CA SER A 114 11.00 -4.42 -8.58
C SER A 114 10.91 -3.11 -9.35
N LEU A 115 11.96 -2.79 -10.08
CA LEU A 115 12.03 -1.62 -10.96
C LEU A 115 12.24 -2.11 -12.39
N ARG A 116 11.37 -1.70 -13.30
CA ARG A 116 11.35 -2.17 -14.70
C ARG A 116 11.33 -3.71 -14.80
N GLY A 117 10.65 -4.37 -13.85
CA GLY A 117 10.56 -5.83 -13.77
C GLY A 117 11.79 -6.53 -13.15
N ILE A 118 12.86 -5.80 -12.83
CA ILE A 118 14.04 -6.36 -12.16
C ILE A 118 13.80 -6.32 -10.65
N ALA A 119 13.75 -7.49 -10.02
CA ALA A 119 13.57 -7.61 -8.56
C ALA A 119 14.84 -7.23 -7.81
N PHE A 120 14.69 -6.46 -6.73
CA PHE A 120 15.80 -6.17 -5.83
C PHE A 120 16.01 -7.31 -4.82
N PRO A 121 17.26 -7.55 -4.40
CA PRO A 121 17.54 -8.50 -3.32
C PRO A 121 16.86 -8.08 -2.02
N GLY A 122 16.37 -9.05 -1.24
CA GLY A 122 15.66 -8.81 0.03
C GLY A 122 16.33 -7.79 0.98
N PRO A 123 17.65 -7.86 1.24
CA PRO A 123 18.33 -6.88 2.09
C PRO A 123 18.26 -5.43 1.59
N MET A 124 18.12 -5.22 0.28
CA MET A 124 17.97 -3.89 -0.32
C MET A 124 16.52 -3.39 -0.29
N VAL A 125 15.54 -4.30 -0.23
CA VAL A 125 14.11 -3.94 -0.24
C VAL A 125 13.78 -2.99 0.89
N THR A 126 14.20 -3.27 2.13
CA THR A 126 13.92 -2.41 3.29
C THR A 126 14.52 -1.01 3.12
N GLN A 127 15.77 -0.92 2.65
CA GLN A 127 16.45 0.36 2.46
C GLN A 127 15.77 1.20 1.38
N LEU A 128 15.37 0.56 0.28
CA LEU A 128 14.66 1.22 -0.81
C LEU A 128 13.24 1.61 -0.39
N ALA A 129 12.51 0.74 0.30
CA ALA A 129 11.18 1.01 0.82
C ALA A 129 11.14 2.25 1.72
N GLN A 130 12.14 2.44 2.58
CA GLN A 130 12.26 3.64 3.41
C GLN A 130 12.37 4.90 2.56
N ARG A 131 13.20 4.86 1.51
CA ARG A 131 13.48 6.01 0.65
C ARG A 131 12.33 6.34 -0.31
N VAL A 132 11.71 5.33 -0.90
CA VAL A 132 10.75 5.52 -2.01
C VAL A 132 9.29 5.42 -1.58
N ALA A 133 9.00 4.81 -0.44
CA ALA A 133 7.63 4.59 0.03
C ALA A 133 7.37 5.14 1.43
N GLY A 134 8.38 5.76 2.08
CA GLY A 134 8.25 6.30 3.43
C GLY A 134 8.09 5.20 4.49
N ALA A 135 8.68 4.03 4.23
CA ALA A 135 8.67 2.94 5.19
C ALA A 135 9.52 3.25 6.43
N ASP A 136 9.23 2.59 7.55
CA ASP A 136 10.04 2.63 8.75
C ASP A 136 11.28 1.71 8.67
N SER A 137 12.06 1.64 9.75
CA SER A 137 13.29 0.84 9.83
C SER A 137 13.10 -0.65 9.54
N THR A 138 11.86 -1.16 9.64
CA THR A 138 11.53 -2.56 9.35
C THR A 138 11.11 -2.79 7.89
N GLY A 139 10.86 -1.73 7.12
CA GLY A 139 10.34 -1.82 5.75
C GLY A 139 8.82 -1.73 5.68
N ALA A 140 8.15 -1.27 6.74
CA ALA A 140 6.71 -1.09 6.74
C ALA A 140 6.28 0.35 6.50
N VAL A 141 5.30 0.54 5.62
CA VAL A 141 4.66 1.82 5.38
C VAL A 141 3.43 1.93 6.30
N PRO A 142 3.38 2.93 7.21
CA PRO A 142 2.18 3.18 8.01
C PRO A 142 1.09 3.78 7.13
N LEU A 143 -0.10 3.18 7.17
CA LEU A 143 -1.27 3.65 6.44
C LEU A 143 -2.35 4.09 7.42
N ARG A 144 -2.90 5.29 7.20
CA ARG A 144 -4.06 5.75 7.98
C ARG A 144 -5.30 4.96 7.59
N VAL A 145 -5.94 4.36 8.58
CA VAL A 145 -7.19 3.59 8.41
C VAL A 145 -8.21 4.02 9.46
N SER A 146 -9.45 3.52 9.40
CA SER A 146 -10.44 3.80 10.45
C SER A 146 -9.99 3.14 11.78
N PRO A 147 -10.12 3.83 12.93
CA PRO A 147 -9.85 3.23 14.23
C PRO A 147 -10.79 2.08 14.60
N SER A 148 -11.92 1.97 13.92
CA SER A 148 -12.84 0.84 14.09
C SER A 148 -12.29 -0.48 13.56
N PHE A 149 -11.24 -0.48 12.74
CA PHE A 149 -10.67 -1.70 12.20
C PHE A 149 -9.70 -2.37 13.17
N THR A 150 -9.79 -3.68 13.28
CA THR A 150 -8.94 -4.50 14.14
C THR A 150 -8.19 -5.57 13.39
N ASP A 151 -8.64 -5.94 12.19
CA ASP A 151 -8.01 -6.99 11.38
C ASP A 151 -8.33 -6.82 9.88
N VAL A 152 -7.58 -7.52 9.04
CA VAL A 152 -7.70 -7.47 7.57
C VAL A 152 -7.42 -8.83 6.94
N ALA A 153 -8.22 -9.20 5.94
CA ALA A 153 -7.95 -10.33 5.04
C ALA A 153 -7.88 -9.83 3.59
N ILE A 154 -6.89 -10.30 2.83
CA ILE A 154 -6.67 -9.89 1.44
C ILE A 154 -6.95 -11.08 0.54
N HIS A 155 -7.90 -10.92 -0.38
CA HIS A 155 -8.21 -11.87 -1.42
C HIS A 155 -8.07 -11.23 -2.80
N PRO A 156 -7.84 -12.00 -3.87
CA PRO A 156 -7.73 -11.47 -5.23
C PRO A 156 -8.91 -10.61 -5.69
N THR A 157 -10.10 -10.85 -5.14
CA THR A 157 -11.33 -10.12 -5.49
C THR A 157 -11.62 -8.92 -4.59
N GLY A 158 -10.94 -8.79 -3.44
CA GLY A 158 -11.19 -7.70 -2.49
C GLY A 158 -10.45 -7.85 -1.16
N ILE A 159 -10.36 -6.74 -0.43
CA ILE A 159 -9.86 -6.72 0.95
C ILE A 159 -11.04 -6.66 1.91
N VAL A 160 -11.09 -7.57 2.87
CA VAL A 160 -12.05 -7.57 3.98
C VAL A 160 -11.41 -6.86 5.17
N LEU A 161 -12.04 -5.80 5.66
CA LEU A 161 -11.62 -5.10 6.88
C LEU A 161 -12.60 -5.42 8.00
N TYR A 162 -12.10 -5.97 9.10
CA TYR A 162 -12.90 -6.42 10.24
C TYR A 162 -12.93 -5.36 11.36
N ARG A 163 -14.10 -5.20 11.98
CA ARG A 163 -14.33 -4.28 13.12
C ARG A 163 -13.98 -4.89 14.48
N THR A 164 -14.10 -6.21 14.59
CA THR A 164 -13.85 -6.97 15.82
C THR A 164 -12.80 -8.04 15.56
N LYS A 165 -11.93 -8.30 16.54
CA LYS A 165 -11.02 -9.44 16.47
C LYS A 165 -11.87 -10.69 16.31
N ARG A 166 -11.71 -11.41 15.21
CA ARG A 166 -12.19 -12.79 15.11
C ARG A 166 -11.42 -13.57 16.18
N GLY A 167 -12.05 -13.82 17.32
CA GLY A 167 -11.48 -14.69 18.33
C GLY A 167 -11.22 -16.03 17.65
N LYS A 168 -9.95 -16.44 17.57
CA LYS A 168 -9.63 -17.84 17.34
C LYS A 168 -10.16 -18.59 18.56
N SER A 169 -11.28 -19.29 18.40
CA SER A 169 -11.62 -20.42 19.26
C SER A 169 -10.77 -21.62 18.83
#